data_AF-A0A7C6ZEQ1-F1
#
_entry.id   AF-A0A7C6ZEQ1-F1
#
_cell.length_a   1.000
_cell.length_b   1.000
_cell.length_c   1.000
_cell.angle_alpha   90.00
_cell.angle_beta   90.00
_cell.angle_gamma   90.00
#
_symmetry.space_group_name_H-M   'P 1'
#
loop_
_entity.id
_entity.type
_entity.pdbx_description
1 polymer ?
#
loop_
_entity_poly.entity_id
_entity_poly.type
_entity_poly.pdbx_seq_one_letter_code
_entity_poly.pdbx_strand_id
1 'polypeptide(L)' 'MLDKYYYHAGLRLHYLDWGGGGEAVLFLHGTTGNAHHWDFCARKLQGVFRVLAL' A
#
# COMPACT_ATOMS: atom_id res chain seq x y z
N MET A 1 -7.07 -4.67 -5.21
CA MET A 1 -6.62 -3.32 -4.84
C MET A 1 -7.84 -2.51 -4.47
N LEU A 2 -7.83 -1.92 -3.28
CA LEU A 2 -8.85 -0.99 -2.82
C LEU A 2 -8.17 0.29 -2.35
N ASP A 3 -8.72 1.43 -2.75
CA ASP A 3 -8.40 2.73 -2.17
C ASP A 3 -8.91 2.80 -0.74
N LYS A 4 -8.02 3.15 0.19
CA LYS A 4 -8.35 3.32 1.60
C LYS A 4 -7.74 4.60 2.13
N TYR A 5 -8.27 5.03 3.28
CA TYR A 5 -7.83 6.23 3.95
C TYR A 5 -7.58 5.96 5.43
N TYR A 6 -6.49 6.50 5.96
CA TYR A 6 -6.16 6.46 7.37
C TYR A 6 -6.00 7.89 7.90
N TYR A 7 -6.61 8.17 9.05
CA TYR A 7 -6.55 9.49 9.68
C TYR A 7 -5.59 9.45 10.85
N HIS A 8 -4.55 10.27 10.80
CA HIS A 8 -3.56 10.37 11.87
C HIS A 8 -2.92 11.75 11.89
N ALA A 9 -2.71 12.31 13.09
CA ALA A 9 -2.08 13.62 13.28
C ALA A 9 -2.70 14.75 12.43
N GLY A 10 -4.03 14.74 12.27
CA GLY A 10 -4.75 15.73 11.45
C GLY A 10 -4.62 15.55 9.94
N LEU A 11 -3.94 14.51 9.47
CA LEU A 11 -3.79 14.19 8.05
C LEU A 11 -4.73 13.06 7.64
N ARG A 12 -5.26 13.15 6.41
CA ARG A 12 -5.97 12.05 5.73
C ARG A 12 -5.03 11.42 4.72
N LEU A 13 -4.44 10.29 5.09
CA LEU A 13 -3.49 9.55 4.27
C LEU A 13 -4.24 8.59 3.35
N HIS A 14 -4.10 8.76 2.04
CA HIS A 14 -4.59 7.80 1.04
C HIS A 14 -3.57 6.67 0.89
N TYR A 15 -4.02 5.42 0.86
CA TYR A 15 -3.16 4.27 0.63
C TYR A 15 -3.91 3.20 -0.16
N LEU A 16 -3.15 2.33 -0.84
CA LEU A 16 -3.68 1.20 -1.58
C LEU A 16 -3.49 -0.10 -0.82
N ASP A 17 -4.51 -0.94 -0.86
CA ASP A 17 -4.52 -2.25 -0.22
C ASP A 17 -4.78 -3.34 -1.26
N TRP A 18 -3.77 -4.17 -1.54
CA TRP A 18 -3.90 -5.28 -2.48
C TRP A 18 -4.49 -6.54 -1.85
N GLY A 19 -4.65 -6.57 -0.52
CA GLY A 19 -5.05 -7.77 0.18
C GLY A 19 -3.86 -8.69 0.46
N GLY A 20 -4.15 -9.98 0.61
CA GLY A 20 -3.22 -10.98 1.12
C GLY A 20 -3.43 -11.26 2.62
N GLY A 21 -2.93 -12.42 3.06
CA GLY A 21 -3.19 -12.98 4.39
C GLY A 21 -1.96 -13.25 5.26
N GLY A 22 -0.75 -12.98 4.76
CA GLY A 22 0.48 -13.14 5.55
C GLY A 22 0.91 -11.86 6.25
N GLU A 23 2.20 -11.79 6.61
CA GLU A 23 2.80 -10.63 7.27
C GLU A 23 2.62 -9.35 6.43
N ALA A 24 2.42 -8.22 7.11
CA ALA A 24 2.16 -6.95 6.45
C ALA A 24 3.45 -6.33 5.93
N VAL A 25 3.44 -5.91 4.67
CA VAL A 25 4.50 -5.11 4.05
C VAL A 25 3.91 -3.79 3.57
N LEU A 26 4.51 -2.68 4.00
CA LEU A 26 4.13 -1.33 3.60
C LEU A 26 5.19 -0.73 2.68
N PHE A 27 4.82 -0.46 1.43
CA PHE A 27 5.64 0.31 0.53
C PHE A 27 5.44 1.82 0.77
N LEU A 28 6.55 2.55 0.78
CA LEU A 28 6.56 4.01 0.85
C LEU A 28 7.21 4.54 -0.41
N HIS A 29 6.51 5.40 -1.15
CA HIS A 29 7.11 6.06 -2.31
C HIS A 29 8.06 7.19 -1.89
N GLY A 30 9.01 7.51 -2.77
CA GLY A 30 9.86 8.70 -2.62
C GLY A 30 9.21 9.98 -3.14
N THR A 31 9.98 11.05 -3.24
CA THR A 31 9.53 12.33 -3.81
C THR A 31 8.95 12.14 -5.22
N THR A 32 7.90 12.87 -5.56
CA THR A 32 7.15 12.79 -6.85
C THR A 32 6.44 11.46 -7.13
N GLY A 33 6.43 10.52 -6.18
CA GLY A 33 5.74 9.24 -6.32
C GLY A 33 4.34 9.19 -5.75
N ASN A 34 3.70 8.03 -5.92
CA ASN A 34 2.45 7.65 -5.27
C ASN A 34 2.40 6.11 -5.12
N ALA A 35 1.38 5.62 -4.42
CA ALA A 35 1.15 4.19 -4.16
C ALA A 35 1.14 3.29 -5.42
N HIS A 36 0.73 3.80 -6.59
CA HIS A 36 0.68 3.02 -7.84
C HIS A 36 2.05 2.67 -8.42
N HIS A 37 3.13 3.32 -7.98
CA HIS A 37 4.49 2.92 -8.37
C HIS A 37 4.80 1.46 -7.95
N TRP A 38 4.02 0.90 -7.03
CA TRP A 38 4.20 -0.44 -6.51
C TRP A 38 3.24 -1.48 -7.09
N ASP A 39 2.39 -1.14 -8.06
CA ASP A 39 1.40 -2.06 -8.66
C ASP A 39 1.99 -3.42 -9.06
N PHE A 40 3.15 -3.39 -9.73
CA PHE A 40 3.82 -4.60 -10.19
C PHE A 40 4.39 -5.45 -9.05
N CYS A 41 5.04 -4.80 -8.08
CA CYS A 41 5.59 -5.45 -6.89
C CYS A 41 4.47 -6.05 -6.04
N ALA A 42 3.39 -5.30 -5.82
CA ALA A 42 2.27 -5.70 -4.99
C ALA A 42 1.56 -6.94 -5.54
N ARG A 43 1.33 -7.00 -6.87
CA ARG A 43 0.74 -8.19 -7.52
C ARG A 43 1.59 -9.44 -7.37
N LYS A 44 2.93 -9.31 -7.29
CA LYS A 44 3.84 -10.44 -7.08
C LYS A 44 3.88 -10.90 -5.62
N LEU A 45 3.71 -9.98 -4.68
CA LEU A 45 3.89 -10.25 -3.25
C LEU A 45 2.58 -10.58 -2.51
N GLN A 46 1.42 -10.18 -3.02
CA GLN A 46 0.11 -10.38 -2.36
C GLN A 46 -0.28 -11.86 -2.12
N GLY A 47 0.38 -12.79 -2.82
CA GLY A 47 0.17 -14.23 -2.60
C GLY A 47 0.80 -14.75 -1.30
N VAL A 48 1.73 -14.00 -0.70
CA VAL A 48 2.48 -14.39 0.50
C VAL A 48 2.32 -13.37 1.62
N PHE A 49 2.25 -12.07 1.29
CA PHE A 49 2.19 -10.97 2.24
C PHE A 49 0.84 -10.26 2.18
N ARG A 50 0.47 -9.55 3.25
CA ARG A 50 -0.54 -8.49 3.18
C ARG A 50 0.13 -7.24 2.64
N VAL A 51 -0.21 -6.81 1.42
CA VAL A 51 0.51 -5.74 0.73
C VAL A 51 -0.25 -4.42 0.76
N LEU A 52 0.40 -3.40 1.31
CA LEU A 52 -0.08 -2.02 1.42
C LEU A 52 0.92 -1.06 0.75
N ALA A 53 0.45 0.05 0.18
CA ALA A 53 1.33 1.12 -0.28
C ALA A 53 0.77 2.49 0.08
N LEU A 54 1.61 3.32 0.68
CA LEU A 54 1.36 4.73 1.00
C LEU A 54 2.18 5.61 0.06
#